data_AF-A0A6S7LQP6-F1
#
_entry.id   AF-A0A6S7LQP6-F1
#
_cell.length_a   1.000
_cell.length_b   1.000
_cell.length_c   1.000
_cell.angle_alpha   90.00
_cell.angle_beta   90.00
_cell.angle_gamma   90.00
#
_symmetry.space_group_name_H-M   'P 1'
#
loop_
_entity.id
_entity.type
_entity.pdbx_description
1 polymer ?
#
loop_
_entity_poly.entity_id
_entity_poly.type
_entity_poly.pdbx_seq_one_letter_code
_entity_poly.pdbx_strand_id
1 'polypeptide(L)'
;MALHSFRKCPYLFLPCKVLFRQFATKNGSASSKGHVPLLLAAMPVISFGLGTWQVYRLQWKKSLIQQLEDKTMKEPLEITDSLEFLKDEEMQYRRVKIKGTFDHSKEMHLFPRSQNNDERSAGMGRPNPTGAQIITPFCLSSGEKILVNRGWVEKSKMNPATRPKGQVAGEVEIVAFIRLGQK
;
A
#
# COMPACT_ATOMS: atom_id res chain seq x y z
N MET A 1 20.60 0.55 3.65
CA MET A 1 20.32 1.77 4.43
C MET A 1 18.87 2.19 4.19
N ALA A 2 17.97 1.79 5.10
CA ALA A 2 16.54 2.07 5.00
C ALA A 2 16.22 3.41 5.67
N LEU A 3 16.27 4.50 4.90
CA LEU A 3 15.62 5.75 5.29
C LEU A 3 14.15 5.62 4.92
N HIS A 4 13.35 5.12 5.86
CA HIS A 4 11.90 5.20 5.78
C HIS A 4 11.51 6.69 5.75
N SER A 5 11.22 7.14 4.54
CA SER A 5 10.54 8.38 4.22
C SER A 5 9.26 8.46 5.04
N PHE A 6 9.32 9.23 6.13
CA PHE A 6 8.16 9.82 6.79
C PHE A 6 7.43 10.62 5.71
N ARG A 7 6.47 9.99 5.03
CA ARG A 7 5.52 10.67 4.16
C ARG A 7 4.78 11.69 5.02
N LYS A 8 5.23 12.94 4.87
CA LYS A 8 4.67 14.19 5.37
C LYS A 8 3.15 14.08 5.44
N CYS A 9 2.58 14.17 6.64
CA CYS A 9 1.22 14.67 6.78
C CYS A 9 1.20 16.10 6.21
N PRO A 10 0.43 16.40 5.14
CA PRO A 10 0.45 17.73 4.54
C PRO A 10 -0.30 18.80 5.35
N TYR A 11 -0.84 18.46 6.53
CA TYR A 11 -1.73 19.34 7.30
C TYR A 11 -1.32 19.45 8.77
N LEU A 12 -0.01 19.49 9.02
CA LEU A 12 0.56 19.80 10.32
C LEU A 12 0.49 21.32 10.57
N PHE A 13 -0.72 21.85 10.77
CA PHE A 13 -0.91 23.14 11.44
C PHE A 13 -1.42 22.89 12.85
N LEU A 14 -0.51 22.38 13.68
CA LEU A 14 -0.51 22.66 15.11
C LEU A 14 0.89 23.20 15.39
N PRO A 15 1.06 24.50 15.70
CA PRO A 15 2.30 24.99 16.27
C PRO A 15 2.31 24.58 17.74
N CYS A 16 2.19 23.28 18.03
CA CYS A 16 2.55 22.78 19.33
C CYS A 16 4.01 22.34 19.19
N LYS A 17 4.92 23.32 19.36
CA LYS A 17 6.25 23.03 19.89
C LYS A 17 6.00 22.22 21.15
N VAL A 18 5.99 20.91 21.02
CA VAL A 18 6.24 20.01 22.15
C VAL A 18 7.69 20.28 22.47
N LEU A 19 7.89 21.30 23.32
CA LEU A 19 9.11 21.51 24.05
C LEU A 19 9.22 20.27 24.94
N PHE A 20 9.80 19.20 24.39
CA PHE A 20 10.34 18.08 25.15
C PHE A 20 11.57 18.61 25.90
N ARG A 21 11.33 19.57 26.80
CA ARG A 21 12.29 19.96 27.80
C ARG A 21 12.22 18.80 28.79
N GLN A 22 13.29 18.01 28.78
CA GLN A 22 13.55 16.95 29.76
C GLN A 22 13.14 17.45 31.15
N PHE A 23 11.99 17.01 31.64
CA PHE A 23 11.66 17.17 33.05
C PHE A 23 12.49 16.11 33.76
N ALA A 24 13.70 16.52 34.13
CA ALA A 24 14.49 15.88 35.16
C ALA A 24 13.54 15.63 36.35
N THR A 25 13.40 14.36 36.71
CA THR A 25 12.61 13.90 37.84
C THR A 25 13.25 14.44 39.12
N LYS A 26 12.85 15.63 39.55
CA LYS A 26 13.10 16.06 40.93
C LYS A 26 12.13 15.29 41.82
N ASN A 27 12.66 14.25 42.46
CA ASN A 27 12.05 13.60 43.61
C ASN A 27 11.92 14.64 44.73
N GLY A 28 10.76 15.30 44.78
CA GLY A 28 10.38 16.22 45.84
C GLY A 28 9.08 15.73 46.45
N SER A 29 9.15 15.32 47.72
CA SER A 29 8.02 14.93 48.55
C SER A 29 6.90 15.98 48.45
N ALA A 30 5.78 15.64 47.81
CA ALA A 30 4.67 16.55 47.58
C ALA A 30 3.52 16.28 48.57
N SER A 31 3.32 17.25 49.47
CA SER A 31 2.13 17.40 50.29
C SER A 31 0.87 17.31 49.41
N SER A 32 -0.01 16.36 49.72
CA SER A 32 -0.96 15.76 48.76
C SER A 32 -2.24 16.57 48.45
N LYS A 33 -2.31 17.88 48.71
CA LYS A 33 -3.58 18.64 48.61
C LYS A 33 -3.73 19.56 47.39
N GLY A 34 -2.70 19.73 46.56
CA GLY A 34 -2.71 20.70 45.42
C GLY A 34 -2.75 20.12 44.00
N HIS A 35 -2.47 18.82 43.80
CA HIS A 35 -2.30 18.24 42.45
C HIS A 35 -3.52 17.48 41.92
N VAL A 36 -4.44 17.09 42.81
CA VAL A 36 -5.67 16.37 42.46
C VAL A 36 -6.59 17.15 41.51
N PRO A 37 -6.89 18.46 41.72
CA PRO A 37 -7.76 19.19 40.79
C PRO A 37 -7.12 19.39 39.41
N LEU A 38 -5.78 19.52 39.35
CA LEU A 38 -5.05 19.66 38.09
C LEU A 38 -5.09 18.36 37.27
N LEU A 39 -4.89 17.21 37.91
CA LEU A 39 -5.00 15.90 37.24
C LEU A 39 -6.44 15.61 36.80
N LEU A 40 -7.42 15.96 37.63
CA LEU A 40 -8.84 15.80 37.31
C LEU A 40 -9.25 16.65 36.09
N ALA A 41 -8.68 17.85 35.94
CA ALA A 41 -8.92 18.71 34.78
C ALA A 41 -8.09 18.32 33.54
N ALA A 42 -6.89 17.76 33.72
CA ALA A 42 -6.03 17.36 32.61
C ALA A 42 -6.57 16.13 31.85
N MET A 43 -7.15 15.16 32.55
CA MET A 43 -7.76 13.96 31.97
C MET A 43 -8.77 14.25 30.84
N PRO A 44 -9.82 15.08 31.03
CA PRO A 44 -10.76 15.39 29.96
C PRO A 44 -10.10 16.20 28.84
N VAL A 45 -9.23 17.17 29.14
CA VAL A 45 -8.56 18.00 28.13
C VAL A 45 -7.73 17.14 27.17
N ILE A 46 -6.93 16.22 27.70
CA ILE A 46 -6.14 15.29 26.88
C ILE A 46 -7.05 14.33 26.12
N SER A 47 -8.11 13.82 26.75
CA SER A 47 -9.06 12.91 26.09
C SER A 47 -9.79 13.56 24.92
N PHE A 48 -10.20 14.83 25.04
CA PHE A 48 -10.80 15.59 23.94
C PHE A 48 -9.79 15.91 22.85
N GLY A 49 -8.55 16.27 23.21
CA GLY A 49 -7.48 16.52 22.23
C GLY A 49 -7.16 15.26 21.42
N LEU A 50 -6.99 14.12 22.09
CA LEU A 50 -6.78 12.82 21.47
C LEU A 50 -8.00 12.38 20.67
N GLY A 51 -9.22 12.54 21.20
CA GLY A 51 -10.47 12.22 20.50
C GLY A 51 -10.63 12.99 19.20
N THR A 52 -10.37 14.30 19.22
CA THR A 52 -10.42 15.15 18.03
C THR A 52 -9.37 14.73 17.00
N TRP A 53 -8.15 14.42 17.45
CA TRP A 53 -7.10 13.89 16.57
C TRP A 53 -7.48 12.55 15.94
N GLN A 54 -8.06 11.63 16.71
CA GLN A 54 -8.52 10.33 16.21
C GLN A 54 -9.56 10.50 15.11
N VAL A 55 -10.53 11.40 15.29
CA VAL A 55 -11.55 11.71 14.27
C VAL A 55 -10.91 12.32 13.02
N TYR A 56 -10.01 13.29 13.18
CA TYR A 56 -9.31 13.91 12.06
C TYR A 56 -8.46 12.89 11.28
N ARG A 57 -7.73 12.02 11.99
CA ARG A 57 -6.92 10.96 11.40
C ARG A 57 -7.78 9.95 10.65
N LEU A 58 -8.95 9.63 11.18
CA LEU A 58 -9.92 8.77 10.52
C LEU A 58 -10.42 9.41 9.23
N GLN A 59 -10.82 10.69 9.27
CA GLN A 59 -11.30 11.41 8.09
C GLN A 59 -10.23 11.48 6.99
N TRP A 60 -8.98 11.77 7.35
CA TRP A 60 -7.88 11.75 6.38
C TRP A 60 -7.72 10.36 5.75
N LYS A 61 -7.68 9.29 6.55
CA LYS A 61 -7.61 7.92 6.03
C LYS A 61 -8.79 7.61 5.10
N LYS A 62 -10.01 8.00 5.47
CA LYS A 62 -11.20 7.81 4.64
C LYS A 62 -11.10 8.56 3.32
N SER A 63 -10.63 9.81 3.33
CA SER A 63 -10.41 10.59 2.11
C SER A 63 -9.40 9.93 1.17
N LEU A 64 -8.32 9.37 1.70
CA LEU A 64 -7.34 8.64 0.88
C LEU A 64 -7.94 7.36 0.27
N ILE A 65 -8.73 6.62 1.05
CA ILE A 65 -9.42 5.41 0.56
C ILE A 65 -10.39 5.80 -0.55
N GLN A 66 -11.21 6.83 -0.35
CA GLN A 66 -12.15 7.32 -1.33
C GLN A 66 -11.46 7.75 -2.63
N GLN A 67 -10.34 8.48 -2.55
CA GLN A 67 -9.57 8.85 -3.74
C GLN A 67 -9.05 7.63 -4.52
N LEU A 68 -8.62 6.58 -3.82
CA LEU A 68 -8.17 5.33 -4.45
C LEU A 68 -9.33 4.54 -5.03
N GLU A 69 -10.47 4.48 -4.34
CA GLU A 69 -11.71 3.86 -4.81
C GLU A 69 -12.21 4.55 -6.07
N ASP A 70 -12.25 5.88 -6.09
CA ASP A 70 -12.66 6.67 -7.25
C ASP A 70 -11.76 6.39 -8.47
N LYS A 71 -10.44 6.31 -8.27
CA LYS A 71 -9.49 5.94 -9.34
C LYS A 71 -9.68 4.50 -9.82
N THR A 72 -9.99 3.60 -8.89
CA THR A 72 -10.18 2.17 -9.17
C THR A 72 -11.51 1.90 -9.86
N MET A 73 -12.58 2.63 -9.52
CA MET A 73 -13.93 2.43 -10.05
C MET A 73 -14.15 3.11 -11.41
N LYS A 74 -13.27 4.03 -11.81
CA LYS A 74 -13.31 4.62 -13.17
C LYS A 74 -13.24 3.55 -14.25
N GLU A 75 -13.88 3.85 -15.38
CA GLU A 75 -13.94 2.95 -16.52
C GLU A 75 -12.52 2.66 -17.04
N PRO A 76 -12.22 1.39 -17.38
CA PRO A 76 -10.91 1.04 -17.91
C PRO A 76 -10.59 1.82 -19.19
N LEU A 77 -9.47 2.53 -19.20
CA LEU A 77 -8.99 3.18 -20.42
C LEU A 77 -8.43 2.13 -21.39
N GLU A 78 -8.82 2.21 -22.65
CA GLU A 78 -8.23 1.39 -23.71
C GLU A 78 -6.93 2.03 -24.17
N ILE A 79 -5.83 1.26 -24.10
CA ILE A 79 -4.51 1.69 -24.55
C ILE A 79 -4.23 0.99 -25.87
N THR A 80 -4.25 1.74 -26.96
CA THR A 80 -3.97 1.18 -28.29
C THR A 80 -2.52 1.39 -28.71
N ASP A 81 -1.91 2.57 -28.46
CA ASP A 81 -0.64 2.90 -29.16
C ASP A 81 0.49 3.55 -28.35
N SER A 82 0.25 4.30 -27.26
CA SER A 82 1.33 4.98 -26.52
C SER A 82 1.31 4.66 -25.03
N LEU A 83 2.46 4.33 -24.45
CA LEU A 83 2.60 4.07 -23.01
C LEU A 83 3.15 5.27 -22.23
N GLU A 84 3.35 6.43 -22.88
CA GLU A 84 3.90 7.62 -22.22
C GLU A 84 3.03 8.11 -21.07
N PHE A 85 1.71 8.09 -21.25
CA PHE A 85 0.76 8.50 -20.20
C PHE A 85 0.73 7.53 -19.00
N LEU A 86 1.24 6.30 -19.15
CA LEU A 86 1.32 5.36 -18.02
C LEU A 86 2.39 5.72 -17.01
N LYS A 87 3.35 6.57 -17.39
CA LYS A 87 4.43 7.02 -16.50
C LYS A 87 4.00 8.14 -15.55
N ASP A 88 2.84 8.72 -15.77
CA ASP A 88 2.29 9.78 -14.94
C ASP A 88 1.81 9.24 -13.57
N GLU A 89 2.15 9.93 -12.49
CA GLU A 89 1.71 9.61 -11.13
C GLU A 89 0.18 9.70 -10.98
N GLU A 90 -0.48 10.54 -11.77
CA GLU A 90 -1.93 10.66 -11.74
C GLU A 90 -2.65 9.37 -12.16
N MET A 91 -2.05 8.63 -13.10
CA MET A 91 -2.58 7.38 -13.66
C MET A 91 -2.33 6.17 -12.76
N GLN A 92 -1.53 6.32 -11.71
CA GLN A 92 -1.31 5.24 -10.74
C GLN A 92 -2.65 4.76 -10.14
N TYR A 93 -2.82 3.44 -10.06
CA TYR A 93 -4.03 2.75 -9.59
C TYR A 93 -5.27 2.86 -10.48
N ARG A 94 -5.16 3.46 -11.68
CA ARG A 94 -6.25 3.41 -12.67
C ARG A 94 -6.25 2.04 -13.38
N ARG A 95 -7.44 1.57 -13.74
CA ARG A 95 -7.63 0.38 -14.58
C ARG A 95 -7.40 0.71 -16.04
N VAL A 96 -6.73 -0.18 -16.75
CA VAL A 96 -6.47 -0.07 -18.19
C VAL A 96 -6.68 -1.40 -18.89
N LYS A 97 -7.20 -1.34 -20.11
CA LYS A 97 -7.33 -2.48 -21.03
C LYS A 97 -6.19 -2.42 -22.04
N ILE A 98 -5.51 -3.55 -22.18
CA ILE A 98 -4.40 -3.70 -23.12
C ILE A 98 -4.55 -5.01 -23.89
N LYS A 99 -4.10 -5.00 -25.14
CA LYS A 99 -4.09 -6.15 -26.04
C LYS A 99 -2.66 -6.47 -26.46
N GLY A 100 -2.33 -7.75 -26.49
CA GLY A 100 -0.97 -8.20 -26.76
C GLY A 100 -0.72 -9.65 -26.37
N THR A 101 0.55 -10.05 -26.36
CA THR A 101 0.97 -11.43 -26.13
C THR A 101 1.94 -11.52 -24.94
N PHE A 102 1.81 -12.57 -24.13
CA PHE A 102 2.74 -12.87 -23.03
C PHE A 102 3.99 -13.57 -23.54
N ASP A 103 5.17 -13.07 -23.16
CA ASP A 103 6.44 -13.75 -23.38
C ASP A 103 6.77 -14.64 -22.17
N HIS A 104 6.24 -15.87 -22.17
CA HIS A 104 6.47 -16.85 -21.10
C HIS A 104 7.93 -17.31 -21.01
N SER A 105 8.76 -17.06 -22.02
CA SER A 105 10.18 -17.43 -21.98
C SER A 105 10.99 -16.58 -20.99
N LYS A 106 10.50 -15.38 -20.68
CA LYS A 106 11.14 -14.40 -19.79
C LYS A 106 10.36 -14.18 -18.50
N GLU A 107 9.63 -15.19 -18.05
CA GLU A 107 8.90 -15.16 -16.77
C GLU A 107 9.89 -14.99 -15.59
N MET A 108 9.60 -14.03 -14.72
CA MET A 108 10.39 -13.74 -13.52
C MET A 108 9.60 -14.13 -12.27
N HIS A 109 10.27 -14.82 -11.34
CA HIS A 109 9.67 -15.23 -10.06
C HIS A 109 10.25 -14.40 -8.91
N LEU A 110 9.40 -13.62 -8.27
CA LEU A 110 9.76 -12.88 -7.05
C LEU A 110 9.43 -13.73 -5.83
N PHE A 111 10.47 -14.36 -5.26
CA PHE A 111 10.41 -15.20 -4.07
C PHE A 111 11.45 -14.72 -3.04
N PRO A 112 11.22 -14.89 -1.71
CA PRO A 112 9.99 -15.33 -1.04
C PRO A 112 8.99 -14.19 -0.83
N ARG A 113 7.71 -14.44 -1.10
CA ARG A 113 6.60 -13.51 -0.81
C ARG A 113 5.50 -14.23 -0.05
N SER A 114 5.08 -13.66 1.07
CA SER A 114 3.89 -14.09 1.80
C SER A 114 2.64 -13.78 0.99
N GLN A 115 1.61 -14.62 1.14
CA GLN A 115 0.26 -14.26 0.71
C GLN A 115 -0.21 -13.05 1.53
N ASN A 116 -0.67 -11.98 0.86
CA ASN A 116 -1.10 -10.73 1.49
C ASN A 116 -2.60 -10.72 1.81
N ASN A 117 -3.32 -11.76 1.40
CA ASN A 117 -4.78 -11.79 1.26
C ASN A 117 -5.46 -12.30 2.53
N ASP A 118 -4.71 -12.90 3.45
CA ASP A 118 -5.29 -13.59 4.59
C ASP A 118 -5.26 -12.67 5.81
N GLU A 119 -6.33 -11.88 5.95
CA GLU A 119 -6.69 -11.17 7.18
C GLU A 119 -6.73 -12.11 8.41
N ARG A 120 -6.85 -13.42 8.18
CA ARG A 120 -6.81 -14.48 9.20
C ARG A 120 -5.40 -14.95 9.59
N SER A 121 -4.38 -14.62 8.80
CA SER A 121 -3.00 -15.08 9.06
C SER A 121 -2.18 -14.10 9.90
N ALA A 122 -2.77 -12.96 10.29
CA ALA A 122 -2.24 -12.08 11.33
C ALA A 122 -2.58 -12.57 12.76
N GLY A 123 -3.27 -13.71 12.89
CA GLY A 123 -3.53 -14.37 14.16
C GLY A 123 -2.32 -15.19 14.63
N MET A 124 -2.00 -15.10 15.92
CA MET A 124 -0.96 -15.86 16.60
C MET A 124 -1.12 -17.37 16.34
N GLY A 125 -0.32 -17.96 15.45
CA GLY A 125 -0.14 -19.42 15.39
C GLY A 125 -0.19 -20.14 14.03
N ARG A 126 -0.39 -19.46 12.88
CA ARG A 126 -0.27 -20.12 11.57
C ARG A 126 0.85 -19.50 10.72
N PRO A 127 1.84 -20.28 10.25
CA PRO A 127 2.80 -19.78 9.28
C PRO A 127 2.07 -19.44 7.99
N ASN A 128 2.22 -18.21 7.51
CA ASN A 128 1.71 -17.82 6.21
C ASN A 128 2.36 -18.69 5.12
N PRO A 129 1.59 -19.21 4.15
CA PRO A 129 2.18 -19.95 3.06
C PRO A 129 3.13 -19.02 2.29
N THR A 130 4.38 -19.45 2.14
CA THR A 130 5.38 -18.74 1.33
C THR A 130 5.20 -19.14 -0.13
N GLY A 131 5.20 -18.14 -1.00
CA GLY A 131 5.07 -18.33 -2.44
C GLY A 131 5.86 -17.30 -3.21
N ALA A 132 5.55 -17.18 -4.50
CA ALA A 132 6.18 -16.23 -5.39
C ALA A 132 5.15 -15.38 -6.11
N GLN A 133 5.52 -14.13 -6.40
CA GLN A 133 4.82 -13.32 -7.38
C GLN A 133 5.38 -13.64 -8.76
N ILE A 134 4.49 -13.87 -9.72
CA ILE A 134 4.87 -14.14 -11.10
C ILE A 134 4.75 -12.86 -11.89
N ILE A 135 5.87 -12.41 -12.45
CA ILE A 135 5.91 -11.27 -13.34
C ILE A 135 6.31 -11.77 -14.72
N THR A 136 5.47 -11.52 -15.71
CA THR A 136 5.72 -11.93 -17.09
C THR A 136 5.74 -10.68 -17.97
N PRO A 137 6.74 -10.52 -18.85
CA PRO A 137 6.72 -9.48 -19.86
C PRO A 137 5.54 -9.68 -20.82
N PHE A 138 4.84 -8.59 -21.12
CA PHE A 138 3.73 -8.54 -22.05
C PHE A 138 4.10 -7.59 -23.18
N CYS A 139 4.07 -8.11 -24.40
CA CYS A 139 4.38 -7.36 -25.62
C CYS A 139 3.06 -6.86 -26.23
N LEU A 140 2.92 -5.55 -26.36
CA LEU A 140 1.77 -4.94 -27.05
C LEU A 140 1.92 -5.08 -28.56
N SER A 141 0.82 -4.91 -29.29
CA SER A 141 0.82 -4.81 -30.77
C SER A 141 1.72 -3.67 -31.27
N SER A 142 1.89 -2.59 -30.48
CA SER A 142 2.78 -1.46 -30.77
C SER A 142 4.29 -1.80 -30.66
N GLY A 143 4.64 -2.99 -30.14
CA GLY A 143 6.03 -3.44 -29.99
C GLY A 143 6.69 -3.07 -28.66
N GLU A 144 6.03 -2.25 -27.84
CA GLU A 144 6.50 -1.95 -26.49
C GLU A 144 6.27 -3.12 -25.51
N LYS A 145 7.10 -3.19 -24.47
CA LYS A 145 7.07 -4.26 -23.46
C LYS A 145 6.74 -3.69 -22.10
N ILE A 146 5.74 -4.27 -21.45
CA ILE A 146 5.37 -3.94 -20.08
C ILE A 146 5.58 -5.17 -19.18
N LEU A 147 5.78 -4.95 -17.89
CA LEU A 147 5.85 -6.02 -16.91
C LEU A 147 4.48 -6.17 -16.24
N VAL A 148 3.86 -7.34 -16.42
CA VAL A 148 2.56 -7.64 -15.81
C VAL A 148 2.77 -8.58 -14.63
N ASN A 149 2.35 -8.14 -13.45
CA ASN A 149 2.26 -9.02 -12.29
C ASN A 149 0.97 -9.85 -12.39
N ARG A 150 1.14 -11.16 -12.55
CA ARG A 150 0.06 -12.12 -12.78
C ARG A 150 -0.56 -12.66 -11.49
N GLY A 151 0.04 -12.32 -10.35
CA GLY A 151 -0.44 -12.71 -9.04
C GLY A 151 0.49 -13.65 -8.29
N TRP A 152 -0.02 -14.16 -7.17
CA TRP A 152 0.70 -15.01 -6.24
C TRP A 152 0.49 -16.49 -6.57
N VAL A 153 1.57 -17.28 -6.46
CA VAL A 153 1.51 -18.74 -6.51
C VAL A 153 2.20 -19.36 -5.30
N GLU A 154 1.66 -20.46 -4.81
CA GLU A 154 2.29 -21.30 -3.79
C GLU A 154 3.65 -21.83 -4.28
N LYS A 155 4.60 -22.03 -3.35
CA LYS A 155 5.92 -22.61 -3.66
C LYS A 155 5.83 -23.93 -4.43
N SER A 156 4.84 -24.77 -4.14
CA SER A 156 4.62 -26.06 -4.81
C SER A 156 4.20 -25.93 -6.27
N LYS A 157 3.61 -24.78 -6.67
CA LYS A 157 3.07 -24.52 -8.02
C LYS A 157 3.93 -23.53 -8.81
N MET A 158 5.18 -23.33 -8.41
CA MET A 158 6.09 -22.39 -9.07
C MET A 158 6.42 -22.82 -10.50
N ASN A 159 6.55 -24.13 -10.75
CA ASN A 159 6.85 -24.68 -12.08
C ASN A 159 5.72 -24.35 -13.08
N PRO A 160 6.02 -23.70 -14.21
CA PRO A 160 5.03 -23.38 -15.24
C PRO A 160 4.20 -24.58 -15.69
N ALA A 161 4.80 -25.78 -15.80
CA ALA A 161 4.11 -27.01 -16.22
C ALA A 161 2.94 -27.39 -15.30
N THR A 162 2.99 -26.98 -14.03
CA THR A 162 1.91 -27.21 -13.06
C THR A 162 0.76 -26.19 -13.18
N ARG A 163 0.87 -25.21 -14.09
CA ARG A 163 -0.06 -24.08 -14.26
C ARG A 163 -0.52 -23.88 -15.71
N PRO A 164 -1.19 -24.86 -16.36
CA PRO A 164 -1.66 -24.71 -17.74
C PRO A 164 -2.67 -23.57 -17.90
N LYS A 165 -3.55 -23.34 -16.91
CA LYS A 165 -4.48 -22.19 -16.90
C LYS A 165 -3.76 -20.83 -16.88
N GLY A 166 -2.52 -20.79 -16.40
CA GLY A 166 -1.68 -19.61 -16.44
C GLY A 166 -0.94 -19.46 -17.76
N GLN A 167 -0.70 -20.50 -18.54
CA GLN A 167 0.06 -20.35 -19.79
C GLN A 167 -0.88 -20.06 -20.96
N VAL A 168 -1.42 -18.84 -20.99
CA VAL A 168 -2.26 -18.41 -22.12
C VAL A 168 -1.36 -18.13 -23.31
N ALA A 169 -1.55 -18.87 -24.41
CA ALA A 169 -0.82 -18.68 -25.65
C ALA A 169 -1.64 -17.82 -26.62
N GLY A 170 -0.96 -16.92 -27.33
CA GLY A 170 -1.56 -16.03 -28.31
C GLY A 170 -1.93 -14.65 -27.77
N GLU A 171 -2.63 -13.88 -28.61
CA GLU A 171 -3.07 -12.53 -28.30
C GLU A 171 -4.25 -12.55 -27.33
N VAL A 172 -4.13 -11.76 -26.26
CA VAL A 172 -5.12 -11.66 -25.19
C VAL A 172 -5.37 -10.21 -24.81
N GLU A 173 -6.62 -9.93 -24.47
CA GLU A 173 -7.01 -8.67 -23.86
C GLU A 173 -7.05 -8.84 -22.35
N ILE A 174 -6.34 -7.98 -21.61
CA ILE A 174 -6.34 -8.00 -20.15
C ILE A 174 -6.67 -6.62 -19.58
N VAL A 175 -7.39 -6.62 -18.45
CA VAL A 175 -7.59 -5.43 -17.61
C VAL A 175 -6.58 -5.46 -16.48
N ALA A 176 -5.75 -4.43 -16.37
CA ALA A 176 -4.69 -4.35 -15.36
C ALA A 176 -4.72 -3.01 -14.61
N PHE A 177 -4.09 -2.98 -13.44
CA PHE A 177 -3.86 -1.76 -12.68
C PHE A 177 -2.47 -1.21 -12.97
N ILE A 178 -2.37 0.10 -13.16
CA ILE A 178 -1.10 0.77 -13.34
C ILE A 178 -0.40 0.89 -11.98
N ARG A 179 0.86 0.46 -11.93
CA ARG A 179 1.74 0.69 -10.79
C ARG A 179 3.09 1.19 -11.27
N LEU A 180 3.43 2.41 -10.87
CA LEU A 180 4.76 2.95 -11.08
C LEU A 180 5.77 2.25 -10.18
N GLY A 181 6.94 1.96 -10.74
CA GLY A 181 8.10 1.51 -9.97
C GLY A 181 8.51 2.61 -9.00
N GLN A 182 8.74 2.24 -7.73
CA GLN A 182 9.33 3.19 -6.79
C GLN A 182 10.79 3.42 -7.18
N LYS A 183 11.17 4.69 -7.30
CA LYS A 183 12.55 5.13 -7.49
C LYS A 183 13.30 5.13 -6.16
#